data_AF-A0A2E8FJ92-F1
#
_entry.id   AF-A0A2E8FJ92-F1
#
_cell.length_a   1.000
_cell.length_b   1.000
_cell.length_c   1.000
_cell.angle_alpha   90.00
_cell.angle_beta   90.00
_cell.angle_gamma   90.00
#
_symmetry.space_group_name_H-M   'P 1'
#
loop_
_entity.id
_entity.type
_entity.pdbx_description
1 polymer ?
#
loop_
_entity_poly.entity_id
_entity_poly.type
_entity_poly.pdbx_seq_one_letter_code
_entity_poly.pdbx_strand_id
1 'polypeptide(L)'
;MAIVRLAMSVLLAGVVLIWGNGGLLWAADGPSWPQWRGPNRDGSVSSGSWPDRLQGPHLTQRWRVELPPSYSGPVVSTDRVFVTYTRD
;
A
#
# COMPACT_ATOMS: atom_id res chain seq x y z
N MET A 1 43.79 2.04 26.83
CA MET A 1 43.45 1.89 25.39
C MET A 1 42.41 0.80 25.10
N ALA A 2 42.45 -0.38 25.74
CA ALA A 2 41.48 -1.46 25.49
C ALA A 2 40.03 -1.13 25.88
N ILE A 3 39.82 -0.46 27.02
CA ILE A 3 38.47 -0.10 27.53
C ILE A 3 37.76 0.91 26.60
N VAL A 4 38.50 1.90 26.08
CA VAL A 4 37.98 2.91 25.15
C VAL A 4 37.61 2.28 23.80
N ARG A 5 38.38 1.29 23.32
CA ARG A 5 38.07 0.53 22.10
C ARG A 5 36.80 -0.31 22.26
N LEU A 6 36.62 -0.97 23.40
CA LEU A 6 35.43 -1.77 23.69
C LEU A 6 34.16 -0.91 23.79
N ALA A 7 34.22 0.21 24.51
CA ALA A 7 33.09 1.14 24.63
C ALA A 7 32.67 1.73 23.27
N MET A 8 33.64 2.04 22.41
CA MET A 8 33.37 2.57 21.07
C MET A 8 32.78 1.52 20.13
N SER A 9 33.20 0.25 20.23
CA SER A 9 32.61 -0.87 19.48
C SER A 9 31.16 -1.18 19.91
N VAL A 10 30.84 -1.07 21.20
CA VAL A 10 29.46 -1.24 21.70
C VAL A 10 28.56 -0.09 21.24
N LEU A 11 29.07 1.15 21.22
CA LEU A 11 28.36 2.31 20.68
C LEU A 11 28.11 2.19 19.17
N LEU A 12 29.11 1.75 18.40
CA LEU A 12 28.95 1.49 16.96
C LEU A 12 27.96 0.36 16.67
N ALA A 13 27.99 -0.73 17.42
CA ALA A 13 27.03 -1.82 17.29
C ALA A 13 25.60 -1.39 17.66
N GLY A 14 25.44 -0.59 18.71
CA GLY A 14 24.15 -0.02 19.11
C GLY A 14 23.57 0.94 18.07
N VAL A 15 24.40 1.77 17.44
CA VAL A 15 24.00 2.64 16.32
C VAL A 15 23.57 1.77 15.12
N VAL A 16 24.36 0.79 14.71
CA VAL A 16 24.01 -0.10 13.58
C VAL A 16 22.68 -0.84 13.80
N LEU A 17 22.36 -1.24 15.04
CA LEU A 17 21.09 -1.87 15.38
C LEU A 17 19.89 -0.90 15.36
N ILE A 18 20.11 0.39 15.61
CA ILE A 18 19.06 1.43 15.54
C ILE A 18 18.78 1.82 14.07
N TRP A 19 19.81 1.86 13.22
CA TRP A 19 19.65 2.14 11.79
C TRP A 19 19.19 0.91 10.98
N GLY A 20 19.52 -0.31 11.43
CA GLY A 20 19.14 -1.56 10.75
C GLY A 20 17.68 -2.00 10.96
N ASN A 21 17.00 -1.47 11.98
CA ASN A 21 15.62 -1.83 12.32
C ASN A 21 14.54 -0.94 11.66
N GLY A 22 14.90 -0.05 10.74
CA GLY A 22 13.93 0.76 10.00
C GLY A 22 12.96 -0.03 9.12
N GLY A 23 13.22 -1.32 8.90
CA GLY A 23 12.37 -2.23 8.12
C GLY A 23 11.35 -3.05 8.93
N LEU A 24 11.45 -3.09 10.26
CA LEU A 24 10.63 -4.01 11.09
C LEU A 24 9.25 -3.45 11.50
N LEU A 25 8.99 -2.17 11.23
CA LEU A 25 7.72 -1.49 11.55
C LEU A 25 6.97 -0.99 10.31
N TRP A 26 7.25 -1.55 9.12
CA TRP A 26 6.32 -1.39 8.01
C TRP A 26 5.17 -2.35 8.29
N ALA A 27 4.10 -1.84 8.90
CA ALA A 27 2.81 -2.51 8.79
C ALA A 27 2.62 -2.74 7.30
N ALA A 28 2.51 -4.01 6.89
CA ALA A 28 2.14 -4.32 5.52
C ALA A 28 0.73 -3.77 5.33
N ASP A 29 0.63 -2.55 4.79
CA ASP A 29 -0.64 -1.99 4.38
C ASP A 29 -1.31 -3.02 3.48
N GLY A 30 -2.57 -3.34 3.75
CA GLY A 30 -3.34 -4.22 2.88
C GLY A 30 -3.35 -3.67 1.45
N PRO A 31 -3.78 -4.48 0.46
CA PRO A 31 -3.81 -4.06 -0.93
C PRO A 31 -4.53 -2.71 -1.07
N SER A 32 -3.80 -1.68 -1.54
CA SER A 32 -4.31 -0.31 -1.61
C SER A 32 -4.09 0.30 -2.99
N TRP A 33 -4.91 1.29 -3.33
CA TRP A 33 -4.81 2.11 -4.53
C TRP A 33 -5.00 3.58 -4.14
N PRO A 34 -4.03 4.17 -3.42
CA PRO A 34 -4.26 5.40 -2.65
C PRO A 34 -4.28 6.67 -3.52
N GLN A 35 -3.89 6.59 -4.79
CA GLN A 35 -3.71 7.76 -5.65
C GLN A 35 -4.05 7.49 -7.12
N TRP A 36 -4.10 8.57 -7.91
CA TRP A 36 -4.26 8.50 -9.35
C TRP A 36 -3.21 7.57 -9.99
N ARG A 37 -3.69 6.57 -10.75
CA ARG A 37 -2.87 5.53 -11.38
C ARG A 37 -2.12 4.61 -10.40
N GLY A 38 -2.57 4.52 -9.16
CA GLY A 38 -2.11 3.50 -8.20
C GLY A 38 -0.80 3.85 -7.50
N PRO A 39 -0.27 2.92 -6.68
CA PRO A 39 0.90 3.17 -5.82
C PRO A 39 2.11 3.71 -6.58
N ASN A 40 2.35 3.21 -7.80
CA ASN A 40 3.49 3.61 -8.65
C ASN A 40 3.13 4.66 -9.72
N ARG A 41 1.86 5.10 -9.78
CA ARG A 41 1.32 6.03 -10.80
C ARG A 41 1.46 5.57 -12.26
N ASP A 42 1.66 4.27 -12.48
CA ASP A 42 1.79 3.65 -13.80
C ASP A 42 0.45 3.12 -14.35
N GLY A 43 -0.58 3.03 -13.51
CA GLY A 43 -1.91 2.53 -13.90
C GLY A 43 -1.95 1.01 -14.02
N SER A 44 -1.00 0.30 -13.41
CA SER A 44 -0.89 -1.15 -13.47
C SER A 44 -1.03 -1.77 -12.07
N VAL A 45 -1.51 -3.01 -12.04
CA VAL A 45 -1.52 -3.86 -10.84
C VAL A 45 -0.42 -4.88 -11.02
N SER A 46 0.57 -4.88 -10.13
CA SER A 46 1.81 -5.65 -10.27
C SER A 46 1.67 -7.13 -9.91
N SER A 47 0.59 -7.56 -9.25
CA SER A 47 0.44 -8.95 -8.81
C SER A 47 -1.01 -9.40 -8.66
N GLY A 48 -1.24 -10.69 -8.89
CA GLY A 48 -2.54 -11.35 -8.73
C GLY A 48 -2.76 -12.45 -9.77
N SER A 49 -3.43 -13.53 -9.37
CA SER A 49 -3.97 -14.50 -10.30
C SER A 49 -5.20 -13.91 -10.99
N TRP A 50 -5.04 -13.44 -12.22
CA TRP A 50 -6.14 -12.96 -13.04
C TRP A 50 -6.97 -14.14 -13.56
N PRO A 51 -8.30 -14.02 -13.63
CA PRO A 51 -9.11 -15.01 -14.33
C PRO A 51 -8.85 -14.92 -15.84
N ASP A 52 -8.90 -16.05 -16.54
CA ASP A 52 -8.74 -16.09 -18.00
C ASP A 52 -9.87 -15.35 -18.73
N ARG A 53 -11.01 -15.12 -18.07
CA ARG A 53 -12.22 -14.49 -18.62
C ARG A 53 -12.97 -13.70 -17.54
N LEU A 54 -13.61 -12.59 -17.94
CA LEU A 54 -14.39 -11.71 -17.06
C LEU A 54 -15.92 -11.96 -17.16
N GLN A 55 -16.34 -13.23 -17.19
CA GLN A 55 -17.74 -13.59 -17.41
C GLN A 55 -18.16 -14.84 -16.64
N GLY A 56 -19.48 -14.99 -16.43
CA GLY A 56 -20.07 -16.11 -15.71
C GLY A 56 -19.56 -16.21 -14.26
N PRO A 57 -19.13 -17.40 -13.79
CA PRO A 57 -18.70 -17.57 -12.40
C PRO A 57 -17.39 -16.85 -12.07
N HIS A 58 -16.62 -16.40 -13.07
CA HIS A 58 -15.33 -15.73 -12.86
C HIS A 58 -15.46 -14.26 -12.43
N LEU A 59 -16.62 -13.63 -12.64
CA LEU A 59 -16.88 -12.25 -12.23
C LEU A 59 -18.28 -12.15 -11.63
N THR A 60 -18.34 -12.08 -10.30
CA THR A 60 -19.60 -11.94 -9.54
C THR A 60 -19.64 -10.59 -8.84
N GLN A 61 -20.74 -9.83 -9.00
CA GLN A 61 -20.95 -8.58 -8.29
C GLN A 61 -21.17 -8.85 -6.79
N ARG A 62 -20.22 -8.43 -5.94
CA ARG A 62 -20.34 -8.58 -4.48
C ARG A 62 -21.25 -7.51 -3.85
N TRP A 63 -21.15 -6.28 -4.33
CA TRP A 63 -21.94 -5.14 -3.88
C TRP A 63 -21.97 -4.06 -4.95
N ARG A 64 -22.90 -3.11 -4.81
CA ARG A 64 -23.06 -1.94 -5.67
C ARG A 64 -23.59 -0.77 -4.84
N VAL A 65 -23.12 0.42 -5.14
CA VAL A 65 -23.65 1.70 -4.64
C VAL A 65 -23.86 2.60 -5.85
N GLU A 66 -25.05 3.20 -5.96
CA GLU A 66 -25.36 4.18 -7.00
C GLU A 66 -24.69 5.53 -6.66
N LEU A 67 -24.06 6.15 -7.66
CA LEU A 67 -23.32 7.40 -7.50
C LEU A 67 -23.77 8.42 -8.55
N PRO A 68 -23.85 9.72 -8.21
CA PRO A 68 -24.06 10.78 -9.21
C PRO A 68 -22.87 10.91 -10.16
N PRO A 69 -23.00 11.71 -11.24
CA PRO A 69 -21.94 11.89 -12.24
C PRO A 69 -20.62 12.36 -11.62
N SER A 70 -19.51 11.84 -12.17
CA SER A 70 -18.14 12.16 -11.74
C SER A 70 -17.13 11.86 -12.84
N TYR A 71 -16.02 12.58 -12.84
CA TYR A 71 -14.87 12.32 -13.72
C TYR A 71 -13.71 11.60 -13.02
N SER A 72 -13.73 11.52 -11.69
CA SER A 72 -12.63 10.92 -10.92
C SER A 72 -12.81 9.41 -10.80
N GLY A 73 -11.72 8.67 -10.95
CA GLY A 73 -11.67 7.26 -10.55
C GLY A 73 -11.60 7.12 -9.02
N PRO A 74 -12.07 5.99 -8.45
CA PRO A 74 -11.96 5.73 -7.02
C PRO A 74 -10.50 5.56 -6.59
N VAL A 75 -10.22 5.92 -5.34
CA VAL A 75 -9.00 5.52 -4.62
C VAL A 75 -9.37 4.67 -3.42
N VAL A 76 -8.49 3.75 -3.05
CA VAL A 76 -8.79 2.68 -2.08
C VAL A 76 -7.71 2.63 -1.02
N SER A 77 -8.11 2.71 0.25
CA SER A 77 -7.28 2.32 1.40
C SER A 77 -7.56 0.85 1.75
N THR A 78 -6.88 0.34 2.77
CA THR A 78 -7.09 -1.02 3.28
C THR A 78 -8.57 -1.35 3.57
N ASP A 79 -9.35 -0.37 4.05
CA ASP A 79 -10.70 -0.58 4.58
C ASP A 79 -11.79 0.29 3.93
N ARG A 80 -11.43 1.20 3.02
CA ARG A 80 -12.37 2.21 2.47
C ARG A 80 -12.13 2.45 0.99
N VAL A 81 -13.23 2.78 0.32
CA VAL A 81 -13.24 3.29 -1.06
C VAL A 81 -13.68 4.75 -1.01
N PHE A 82 -12.87 5.63 -1.59
CA PHE A 82 -13.15 7.06 -1.69
C PHE A 82 -13.54 7.38 -3.13
N VAL A 83 -14.66 8.09 -3.28
CA VAL A 83 -15.20 8.55 -4.56
C VAL A 83 -15.56 10.01 -4.45
N THR A 84 -15.57 10.70 -5.59
CA THR A 84 -16.14 12.04 -5.71
C THR A 84 -17.36 11.97 -6.62
N TYR A 85 -18.27 12.93 -6.47
CA TYR A 85 -19.37 13.15 -7.39
C TYR A 85 -19.69 14.63 -7.45
N THR A 86 -20.30 15.07 -8.54
CA THR A 86 -20.79 16.44 -8.69
C THR A 86 -22.08 16.61 -7.89
N ARG A 87 -22.15 17.68 -7.10
CA ARG A 87 -23.38 18.13 -6.44
C ARG A 87 -23.87 19.39 -7.17
N ASP A 88 -25.17 19.42 -7.45
CA ASP A 88 -25.85 20.60 -7.99
C ASP A 88 -25.95 21.75 -6.96
#